data_AF-G7WNV0-F1
#
_entry.id   AF-G7WNV0-F1
#
_cell.length_a   1.000
_cell.length_b   1.000
_cell.length_c   1.000
_cell.angle_alpha   90.00
_cell.angle_beta   90.00
_cell.angle_gamma   90.00
#
_symmetry.space_group_name_H-M   'P 1'
#
loop_
_entity.id
_entity.type
_entity.pdbx_description
1 polymer ?
#
loop_
_entity_poly.entity_id
_entity_poly.type
_entity_poly.pdbx_seq_one_letter_code
_entity_poly.pdbx_strand_id
1 'polypeptide(L)'
;MADLMMASMTLIVALLAAAALAAPAAGIADPACVYCEALGYNCSNGNCTFPDGSSVPAWEFYRGKAGQKYSFCELQGYRIESRTEDMGGWTSEYAVCVFDDCSECGEEEHFAGTCGPSNCSSWTMAEGCRPPFELNGLLSMAARINNSVGRAAEDVLGWDVVRRGEDGICRSYYLAQEPLIGMTEPAEVDCPSGLRPFDRYMVGYEEAIASMRSMRCGTAFVNLTLSWPAAPEFGEPVWRITTDIGNEIVVGANCGLGGCRPAEQRTP
;
A
#
# COMPACT_ATOMS: atom_id res chain seq x y z
N MET A 1 -10.17 -64.38 -56.55
CA MET A 1 -10.46 -63.17 -55.76
C MET A 1 -10.33 -63.50 -54.27
N ALA A 2 -9.11 -63.73 -53.76
CA ALA A 2 -8.90 -63.93 -52.33
C ALA A 2 -7.43 -63.84 -51.84
N ASP A 3 -6.45 -63.39 -52.64
CA ASP A 3 -5.04 -63.59 -52.25
C ASP A 3 -4.08 -62.40 -52.45
N LEU A 4 -4.56 -61.17 -52.73
CA LEU A 4 -3.65 -60.05 -53.02
C LEU A 4 -3.85 -58.77 -52.17
N MET A 5 -4.72 -58.78 -51.16
CA MET A 5 -5.04 -57.57 -50.37
C MET A 5 -4.56 -57.60 -48.91
N MET A 6 -3.91 -58.67 -48.43
CA MET A 6 -3.50 -58.78 -47.02
C MET A 6 -2.02 -58.48 -46.72
N ALA A 7 -1.17 -58.29 -47.73
CA ALA A 7 0.27 -58.09 -47.52
C ALA A 7 0.71 -56.61 -47.53
N SER A 8 -0.17 -55.66 -47.89
CA SER A 8 0.19 -54.24 -48.02
C SER A 8 -0.18 -53.37 -46.81
N MET A 9 -0.89 -53.92 -45.82
CA MET A 9 -1.46 -53.13 -44.70
C MET A 9 -0.77 -53.38 -43.35
N THR A 10 0.26 -54.21 -43.31
CA THR A 10 1.03 -54.51 -42.09
C THR A 10 2.39 -53.82 -42.04
N LEU A 11 2.92 -53.29 -43.15
CA LEU A 11 4.21 -52.61 -43.16
C LEU A 11 4.13 -51.10 -42.86
N ILE A 12 2.95 -50.48 -43.03
CA ILE A 12 2.75 -49.05 -42.74
C ILE A 12 2.52 -48.80 -41.24
N VAL A 13 2.03 -49.80 -40.50
CA VAL A 13 1.78 -49.68 -39.05
C VAL A 13 3.07 -49.81 -38.22
N ALA A 14 4.13 -50.42 -38.76
CA ALA A 14 5.40 -50.56 -38.06
C ALA A 14 6.33 -49.33 -38.16
N LEU A 15 6.09 -48.41 -39.10
CA LEU A 15 6.93 -47.20 -39.27
C LEU A 15 6.38 -45.94 -38.57
N LEU A 16 5.20 -46.03 -37.95
CA LEU A 16 4.54 -44.92 -37.23
C LEU A 16 4.64 -45.03 -35.70
N ALA A 17 5.44 -45.95 -35.17
CA ALA A 17 5.57 -46.20 -33.74
C ALA A 17 6.84 -45.65 -33.07
N ALA A 18 7.64 -44.81 -33.76
CA ALA A 18 8.92 -44.30 -33.23
C ALA A 18 9.04 -42.78 -33.13
N ALA A 19 7.93 -42.05 -33.28
CA ALA A 19 7.87 -40.61 -32.99
C ALA A 19 6.85 -40.33 -31.88
N ALA A 20 6.91 -41.10 -30.79
CA ALA A 20 6.48 -40.57 -29.51
C ALA A 20 7.49 -39.46 -29.16
N LEU A 21 7.18 -38.26 -29.65
CA LEU A 21 7.81 -37.03 -29.23
C LEU A 21 7.91 -37.08 -27.70
N ALA A 22 9.15 -37.16 -27.19
CA ALA A 22 9.44 -36.66 -25.88
C ALA A 22 9.01 -35.19 -25.91
N ALA A 23 7.77 -34.92 -25.50
CA ALA A 23 7.38 -33.56 -25.17
C ALA A 23 8.43 -33.11 -24.15
N PRO A 24 9.19 -32.04 -24.42
CA PRO A 24 10.06 -31.51 -23.39
C PRO A 24 9.15 -31.24 -22.21
N ALA A 25 9.49 -31.79 -21.04
CA ALA A 25 8.84 -31.39 -19.80
C ALA A 25 8.97 -29.86 -19.77
N ALA A 26 7.87 -29.16 -20.04
CA ALA A 26 7.85 -27.72 -20.00
C ALA A 26 8.16 -27.37 -18.55
N GLY A 27 9.43 -27.04 -18.29
CA GLY A 27 9.86 -26.58 -16.99
C GLY A 27 9.02 -25.37 -16.64
N ILE A 28 8.63 -25.25 -15.37
CA ILE A 28 8.05 -24.02 -14.84
C ILE A 28 9.02 -22.89 -15.22
N ALA A 29 8.53 -21.92 -15.98
CA ALA A 29 9.35 -20.80 -16.41
C ALA A 29 9.85 -20.05 -15.17
N ASP A 30 11.13 -19.64 -15.16
CA ASP A 30 11.69 -18.84 -14.08
C ASP A 30 10.94 -17.49 -14.04
N PRO A 31 10.20 -17.19 -12.96
CA PRO A 31 9.37 -15.98 -12.89
C PRO A 31 10.20 -14.70 -13.06
N ALA A 32 11.47 -14.70 -12.61
CA ALA A 32 12.34 -13.54 -12.77
C ALA A 32 12.73 -13.32 -14.24
N CYS A 33 12.95 -14.39 -15.00
CA CYS A 33 13.15 -14.28 -16.45
C CYS A 33 11.85 -13.89 -17.17
N VAL A 34 10.71 -14.46 -16.77
CA VAL A 34 9.41 -14.11 -17.36
C VAL A 34 9.13 -12.62 -17.18
N TYR A 35 9.35 -12.06 -15.99
CA TYR A 35 9.20 -10.62 -15.75
C TYR A 35 10.16 -9.78 -16.59
N CYS A 36 11.44 -10.16 -16.64
CA CYS A 36 12.45 -9.51 -17.50
C CYS A 36 12.00 -9.47 -18.98
N GLU A 37 11.55 -10.61 -19.52
CA GLU A 37 11.09 -10.73 -20.90
C GLU A 37 9.77 -9.99 -21.14
N ALA A 38 8.87 -9.97 -20.17
CA ALA A 38 7.59 -9.26 -20.26
C ALA A 38 7.78 -7.73 -20.34
N LEU A 39 8.88 -7.20 -19.81
CA LEU A 39 9.29 -5.80 -20.01
C LEU A 39 10.01 -5.54 -21.34
N GLY A 40 10.18 -6.58 -22.17
CA GLY A 40 10.86 -6.50 -23.47
C GLY A 40 12.38 -6.62 -23.38
N TYR A 41 12.92 -7.11 -22.27
CA TYR A 41 14.35 -7.35 -22.10
C TYR A 41 14.74 -8.79 -22.46
N ASN A 42 16.03 -9.08 -22.48
CA ASN A 42 16.53 -10.42 -22.79
C ASN A 42 16.92 -11.14 -21.50
N CYS A 43 16.29 -12.30 -21.20
CA CYS A 43 16.78 -13.19 -20.17
C CYS A 43 17.63 -14.32 -20.78
N SER A 44 18.85 -14.47 -20.28
CA SER A 44 19.75 -15.55 -20.71
C SER A 44 20.63 -15.99 -19.56
N ASN A 45 20.73 -17.30 -19.35
CA ASN A 45 21.51 -17.91 -18.27
C ASN A 45 21.24 -17.31 -16.88
N GLY A 46 19.98 -16.96 -16.58
CA GLY A 46 19.57 -16.38 -15.29
C GLY A 46 19.92 -14.90 -15.10
N ASN A 47 20.38 -14.21 -16.16
CA ASN A 47 20.64 -12.78 -16.14
C ASN A 47 19.65 -12.04 -17.04
N CYS A 48 19.19 -10.87 -16.59
CA CYS A 48 18.38 -9.93 -17.36
C CYS A 48 19.29 -8.89 -18.00
N THR A 49 19.20 -8.70 -19.32
CA THR A 49 20.02 -7.74 -20.07
C THR A 49 19.14 -6.63 -20.62
N PHE A 50 19.49 -5.39 -20.25
CA PHE A 50 18.71 -4.19 -20.52
C PHE A 50 19.10 -3.53 -21.86
N PRO A 51 18.30 -2.56 -22.36
CA PRO A 51 18.57 -1.88 -23.64
C PRO A 51 19.87 -1.08 -23.71
N ASP A 52 20.43 -0.66 -22.58
CA ASP A 52 21.74 0.00 -22.51
C ASP A 52 22.93 -0.99 -22.57
N GLY A 53 22.64 -2.29 -22.66
CA GLY A 53 23.62 -3.37 -22.68
C GLY A 53 24.09 -3.79 -21.29
N SER A 54 23.68 -3.13 -20.21
CA SER A 54 23.96 -3.60 -18.85
C SER A 54 23.14 -4.86 -18.53
N SER A 55 23.68 -5.70 -17.65
CA SER A 55 23.08 -6.99 -17.29
C SER A 55 23.25 -7.26 -15.81
N VAL A 56 22.21 -7.81 -15.19
CA VAL A 56 22.18 -8.15 -13.75
C VAL A 56 21.50 -9.51 -13.54
N PRO A 57 21.72 -10.19 -12.40
CA PRO A 57 20.99 -11.42 -12.09
C PRO A 57 19.48 -11.17 -12.12
N ALA A 58 18.73 -11.99 -12.85
CA ALA A 58 17.30 -11.78 -13.08
C ALA A 58 16.53 -11.72 -11.75
N TRP A 59 16.89 -12.59 -10.79
CA TRP A 59 16.29 -12.60 -9.45
C TRP A 59 16.61 -11.36 -8.61
N GLU A 60 17.76 -10.69 -8.82
CA GLU A 60 18.04 -9.42 -8.14
C GLU A 60 17.24 -8.27 -8.76
N PHE A 61 17.04 -8.30 -10.08
CA PHE A 61 16.17 -7.35 -10.77
C PHE A 61 14.70 -7.50 -10.36
N TYR A 62 14.19 -8.74 -10.39
CA TYR A 62 12.83 -9.09 -9.98
C TYR A 62 12.51 -8.65 -8.54
N ARG A 63 13.52 -8.71 -7.64
CA ARG A 63 13.38 -8.25 -6.24
C ARG A 63 13.73 -6.78 -6.01
N GLY A 64 13.92 -5.99 -7.08
CA GLY A 64 14.17 -4.55 -7.00
C GLY A 64 15.55 -4.18 -6.43
N LYS A 65 16.49 -5.13 -6.35
CA LYS A 65 17.84 -4.91 -5.78
C LYS A 65 18.85 -4.37 -6.78
N ALA A 66 18.66 -4.70 -8.05
CA ALA A 66 19.54 -4.30 -9.14
C ALA A 66 18.73 -3.83 -10.34
N GLY A 67 19.30 -2.99 -11.20
CA GLY A 67 18.63 -2.54 -12.43
C GLY A 67 17.36 -1.71 -12.21
N GLN A 68 17.22 -1.05 -11.05
CA GLN A 68 15.99 -0.36 -10.62
C GLN A 68 15.39 0.56 -11.69
N LYS A 69 16.21 1.37 -12.39
CA LYS A 69 15.78 2.25 -13.50
C LYS A 69 15.06 1.54 -14.68
N TYR A 70 15.11 0.20 -14.72
CA TYR A 70 14.45 -0.66 -15.71
C TYR A 70 13.25 -1.41 -15.15
N SER A 71 12.99 -1.34 -13.83
CA SER A 71 11.79 -1.93 -13.23
C SER A 71 10.54 -1.23 -13.78
N PHE A 72 9.42 -1.94 -13.80
CA PHE A 72 8.16 -1.40 -14.29
C PHE A 72 7.77 -0.13 -13.53
N CYS A 73 7.87 -0.13 -12.20
CA CYS A 73 7.56 1.03 -11.36
C CYS A 73 8.39 2.27 -11.73
N GLU A 74 9.71 2.13 -11.90
CA GLU A 74 10.59 3.24 -12.28
C GLU A 74 10.34 3.70 -13.72
N LEU A 75 9.97 2.79 -14.63
CA LEU A 75 9.52 3.16 -15.98
C LEU A 75 8.21 3.95 -15.98
N GLN A 76 7.36 3.75 -14.96
CA GLN A 76 6.15 4.55 -14.76
C GLN A 76 6.43 5.89 -14.04
N GLY A 77 7.67 6.15 -13.62
CA GLY A 77 8.06 7.37 -12.90
C GLY A 77 7.85 7.30 -11.39
N TYR A 78 7.60 6.11 -10.86
CA TYR A 78 7.47 5.85 -9.42
C TYR A 78 8.76 5.27 -8.85
N ARG A 79 8.80 5.06 -7.54
CA ARG A 79 10.01 4.61 -6.84
C ARG A 79 9.92 3.13 -6.48
N ILE A 80 10.95 2.37 -6.83
CA ILE A 80 11.05 0.96 -6.42
C ILE A 80 11.83 0.81 -5.10
N GLU A 81 11.33 -0.04 -4.21
CA GLU A 81 12.01 -0.46 -2.99
C GLU A 81 12.20 -1.98 -2.97
N SER A 82 13.38 -2.44 -2.57
CA SER A 82 13.57 -3.84 -2.19
C SER A 82 13.34 -4.00 -0.70
N ARG A 83 12.44 -4.90 -0.31
CA ARG A 83 12.12 -5.19 1.09
C ARG A 83 12.46 -6.62 1.44
N THR A 84 12.74 -6.82 2.73
CA THR A 84 13.06 -8.12 3.31
C THR A 84 12.14 -8.36 4.50
N GLU A 85 11.50 -9.53 4.53
CA GLU A 85 10.49 -9.89 5.54
C GLU A 85 10.77 -11.27 6.13
N ASP A 86 10.64 -11.41 7.45
CA ASP A 86 10.71 -12.69 8.14
C ASP A 86 9.34 -13.38 8.09
N MET A 87 9.29 -14.55 7.46
CA MET A 87 8.08 -15.33 7.26
C MET A 87 7.90 -16.43 8.31
N GLY A 88 8.58 -16.31 9.46
CA GLY A 88 8.46 -17.26 10.57
C GLY A 88 9.20 -18.57 10.33
N GLY A 89 10.34 -18.52 9.63
CA GLY A 89 11.18 -19.70 9.34
C GLY A 89 11.99 -19.61 8.05
N TRP A 90 11.68 -18.62 7.21
CA TRP A 90 12.44 -18.25 6.03
C TRP A 90 12.31 -16.74 5.81
N THR A 91 13.16 -16.18 4.97
CA THR A 91 13.16 -14.74 4.66
C THR A 91 12.70 -14.54 3.23
N SER A 92 11.70 -13.68 3.06
CA SER A 92 11.26 -13.23 1.75
C SER A 92 11.99 -11.95 1.36
N GLU A 93 12.27 -11.79 0.08
CA GLU A 93 12.80 -10.57 -0.49
C GLU A 93 12.00 -10.25 -1.75
N TYR A 94 11.55 -9.01 -1.88
CA TYR A 94 10.58 -8.62 -2.91
C TYR A 94 10.67 -7.14 -3.25
N ALA A 95 10.09 -6.78 -4.39
CA ALA A 95 10.05 -5.41 -4.88
C ALA A 95 8.69 -4.77 -4.59
N VAL A 96 8.69 -3.55 -4.07
CA VAL A 96 7.49 -2.74 -3.80
C VAL A 96 7.62 -1.42 -4.56
N CYS A 97 6.60 -1.10 -5.35
CA CYS A 97 6.40 0.20 -5.94
C CYS A 97 5.77 1.15 -4.92
N VAL A 98 6.41 2.30 -4.70
CA VAL A 98 5.92 3.37 -3.83
C VAL A 98 5.55 4.59 -4.67
N PHE A 99 4.31 5.04 -4.52
CA PHE A 99 3.74 6.12 -5.30
C PHE A 99 3.85 7.48 -4.59
N ASP A 100 3.59 8.57 -5.32
CA ASP A 100 3.69 9.94 -4.79
C ASP A 100 2.66 10.25 -3.69
N ASP A 101 1.52 9.56 -3.69
CA ASP A 101 0.50 9.67 -2.63
C ASP A 101 0.83 8.81 -1.41
N CYS A 102 1.98 8.13 -1.41
CA CYS A 102 2.45 7.19 -0.39
C CYS A 102 1.66 5.88 -0.27
N SER A 103 0.76 5.60 -1.21
CA SER A 103 0.30 4.23 -1.39
C SER A 103 1.43 3.36 -1.94
N GLU A 104 1.27 2.05 -1.82
CA GLU A 104 2.30 1.11 -2.27
C GLU A 104 1.72 -0.20 -2.77
N CYS A 105 2.37 -0.80 -3.75
CA CYS A 105 1.99 -2.08 -4.36
C CYS A 105 3.23 -2.96 -4.48
N GLY A 106 3.07 -4.28 -4.38
CA GLY A 106 4.08 -5.17 -4.93
C GLY A 106 4.29 -4.86 -6.42
N GLU A 107 5.55 -4.89 -6.85
CA GLU A 107 5.94 -4.55 -8.23
C GLU A 107 5.17 -5.38 -9.26
N GLU A 108 4.96 -6.66 -8.96
CA GLU A 108 4.28 -7.61 -9.82
C GLU A 108 2.77 -7.34 -9.89
N GLU A 109 2.14 -7.00 -8.76
CA GLU A 109 0.73 -6.62 -8.72
C GLU A 109 0.50 -5.31 -9.49
N HIS A 110 1.44 -4.36 -9.39
CA HIS A 110 1.37 -3.15 -10.18
C HIS A 110 1.53 -3.44 -11.68
N PHE A 111 2.51 -4.28 -12.04
CA PHE A 111 2.74 -4.71 -13.41
C PHE A 111 1.54 -5.48 -14.00
N ALA A 112 0.90 -6.34 -13.20
CA ALA A 112 -0.29 -7.09 -13.60
C ALA A 112 -1.56 -6.21 -13.68
N GLY A 113 -1.49 -4.96 -13.21
CA GLY A 113 -2.63 -4.05 -13.15
C GLY A 113 -3.66 -4.40 -12.08
N THR A 114 -3.30 -5.23 -11.09
CA THR A 114 -4.16 -5.57 -9.95
C THR A 114 -4.01 -4.58 -8.79
N CYS A 115 -3.00 -3.72 -8.84
CA CYS A 115 -2.70 -2.71 -7.84
C CYS A 115 -2.17 -1.42 -8.49
N GLY A 116 -2.44 -0.26 -7.90
CA GLY A 116 -1.94 1.03 -8.38
C GLY A 116 -2.04 2.13 -7.32
N PRO A 117 -1.77 3.40 -7.73
CA PRO A 117 -1.88 4.54 -6.85
C PRO A 117 -3.23 4.62 -6.13
N SER A 118 -3.20 4.99 -4.86
CA SER A 118 -4.33 5.11 -3.93
C SER A 118 -5.09 3.82 -3.60
N ASN A 119 -4.63 2.65 -4.04
CA ASN A 119 -5.30 1.37 -3.78
C ASN A 119 -4.91 0.72 -2.45
N CYS A 120 -3.65 0.88 -2.02
CA CYS A 120 -3.06 0.09 -0.95
C CYS A 120 -2.26 0.98 0.00
N SER A 121 -2.67 1.03 1.26
CA SER A 121 -2.02 1.81 2.32
C SER A 121 -0.67 1.24 2.71
N SER A 122 -0.56 -0.08 2.66
CA SER A 122 0.69 -0.80 2.87
C SER A 122 0.64 -2.13 2.14
N TRP A 123 1.79 -2.65 1.75
CA TRP A 123 1.95 -3.92 1.05
C TRP A 123 3.08 -4.73 1.67
N THR A 124 2.78 -5.98 2.02
CA THR A 124 3.76 -6.97 2.49
C THR A 124 3.55 -8.30 1.78
N MET A 125 4.57 -9.16 1.76
CA MET A 125 4.41 -10.51 1.19
C MET A 125 3.49 -11.39 2.05
N ALA A 126 3.45 -11.17 3.36
CA ALA A 126 2.63 -11.97 4.26
C ALA A 126 1.14 -11.60 4.21
N GLU A 127 0.83 -10.32 4.11
CA GLU A 127 -0.54 -9.80 4.24
C GLU A 127 -1.12 -9.28 2.92
N GLY A 128 -0.27 -9.08 1.91
CA GLY A 128 -0.65 -8.45 0.65
C GLY A 128 -1.01 -6.97 0.84
N CYS A 129 -1.98 -6.50 0.06
CA CYS A 129 -2.48 -5.14 0.13
C CYS A 129 -3.37 -4.92 1.37
N ARG A 130 -2.96 -4.02 2.25
CA ARG A 130 -3.85 -3.40 3.23
C ARG A 130 -4.58 -2.23 2.55
N PRO A 131 -5.93 -2.22 2.52
CA PRO A 131 -6.67 -1.13 1.89
C PRO A 131 -6.64 0.15 2.75
N PRO A 132 -6.80 1.33 2.13
CA PRO A 132 -6.98 2.58 2.86
C PRO A 132 -8.27 2.58 3.70
N PHE A 133 -8.31 3.46 4.70
CA PHE A 133 -9.53 3.76 5.44
C PHE A 133 -10.43 4.64 4.58
N GLU A 134 -11.67 4.19 4.34
CA GLU A 134 -12.64 4.89 3.48
C GLU A 134 -13.72 5.59 4.34
N LEU A 135 -13.72 6.92 4.32
CA LEU A 135 -14.70 7.78 4.97
C LEU A 135 -15.08 8.94 4.02
N ASN A 136 -16.02 8.66 3.12
CA ASN A 136 -16.43 9.61 2.07
C ASN A 136 -16.89 10.97 2.64
N GLY A 137 -16.34 12.04 2.08
CA GLY A 137 -16.64 13.43 2.41
C GLY A 137 -16.18 13.85 3.80
N LEU A 138 -15.23 13.15 4.41
CA LEU A 138 -14.73 13.48 5.74
C LEU A 138 -14.11 14.88 5.75
N LEU A 139 -14.48 15.71 6.72
CA LEU A 139 -13.86 17.01 6.97
C LEU A 139 -12.96 16.95 8.21
N SER A 140 -13.45 16.32 9.28
CA SER A 140 -12.65 16.10 10.48
C SER A 140 -13.12 14.92 11.32
N MET A 141 -12.18 14.33 12.07
CA MET A 141 -12.46 13.45 13.20
C MET A 141 -11.73 13.98 14.42
N ALA A 142 -12.40 14.05 15.57
CA ALA A 142 -11.78 14.41 16.84
C ALA A 142 -11.99 13.29 17.86
N ALA A 143 -10.92 12.82 18.48
CA ALA A 143 -10.98 11.73 19.44
C ALA A 143 -11.70 12.15 20.73
N ARG A 144 -12.61 11.30 21.22
CA ARG A 144 -13.08 11.30 22.60
C ARG A 144 -12.10 10.46 23.43
N ILE A 145 -11.40 11.11 24.35
CA ILE A 145 -10.31 10.49 25.10
C ILE A 145 -10.78 10.19 26.52
N ASN A 146 -10.49 8.98 27.01
CA ASN A 146 -10.80 8.56 28.36
C ASN A 146 -10.13 9.50 29.39
N ASN A 147 -10.91 10.05 30.32
CA ASN A 147 -10.43 11.04 31.30
C ASN A 147 -9.70 12.25 30.69
N SER A 148 -9.94 12.58 29.42
CA SER A 148 -9.32 13.69 28.68
C SER A 148 -7.79 13.62 28.50
N VAL A 149 -7.14 12.51 28.84
CA VAL A 149 -5.70 12.31 28.67
C VAL A 149 -5.44 10.89 28.21
N GLY A 150 -4.85 10.74 27.02
CA GLY A 150 -4.51 9.46 26.42
C GLY A 150 -3.00 9.25 26.36
N ARG A 151 -2.56 7.99 26.43
CA ARG A 151 -1.16 7.56 26.30
C ARG A 151 -1.01 6.49 25.23
N ALA A 152 -2.11 5.86 24.83
CA ALA A 152 -2.15 4.78 23.87
C ALA A 152 -3.45 4.81 23.05
N ALA A 153 -3.54 3.93 22.05
CA ALA A 153 -4.71 3.83 21.17
C ALA A 153 -5.97 3.46 21.95
N GLU A 154 -5.83 2.65 22.99
CA GLU A 154 -6.92 2.14 23.84
C GLU A 154 -7.58 3.24 24.68
N ASP A 155 -6.93 4.40 24.83
CA ASP A 155 -7.50 5.56 25.52
C ASP A 155 -8.48 6.35 24.63
N VAL A 156 -8.56 6.04 23.33
CA VAL A 156 -9.53 6.63 22.39
C VAL A 156 -10.84 5.84 22.48
N LEU A 157 -11.88 6.49 23.02
CA LEU A 157 -13.20 5.90 23.23
C LEU A 157 -14.11 5.96 22.00
N GLY A 158 -13.78 6.86 21.06
CA GLY A 158 -14.57 7.12 19.85
C GLY A 158 -14.22 8.47 19.23
N TRP A 159 -15.05 8.91 18.30
CA TRP A 159 -14.76 10.01 17.40
C TRP A 159 -15.98 10.90 17.23
N ASP A 160 -15.80 12.21 17.42
CA ASP A 160 -16.71 13.19 16.83
C ASP A 160 -16.31 13.36 15.37
N VAL A 161 -17.20 12.96 14.47
CA VAL A 161 -16.97 13.00 13.02
C VAL A 161 -17.77 14.15 12.43
N VAL A 162 -17.15 14.94 11.57
CA VAL A 162 -17.83 15.90 10.70
C VAL A 162 -17.54 15.53 9.25
N ARG A 163 -18.60 15.34 8.46
CA ARG A 163 -18.49 15.04 7.02
C ARG A 163 -19.43 15.90 6.20
N ARG A 164 -19.07 16.12 4.95
CA ARG A 164 -19.88 16.79 3.93
C ARG A 164 -20.54 15.73 3.05
N GLY A 165 -21.86 15.76 2.98
CA GLY A 165 -22.60 14.94 2.02
C GLY A 165 -22.43 15.47 0.59
N GLU A 166 -22.82 14.65 -0.39
CA GLU A 166 -22.88 15.05 -1.81
C GLU A 166 -23.89 16.19 -2.04
N ASP A 167 -24.88 16.32 -1.17
CA ASP A 167 -25.82 17.44 -1.08
C ASP A 167 -25.17 18.76 -0.62
N GLY A 168 -23.88 18.73 -0.28
CA GLY A 168 -23.11 19.86 0.23
C GLY A 168 -23.37 20.18 1.71
N ILE A 169 -24.26 19.43 2.36
CA ILE A 169 -24.66 19.63 3.76
C ILE A 169 -23.68 18.92 4.68
N CYS A 170 -23.19 19.64 5.68
CA CYS A 170 -22.31 19.08 6.69
C CYS A 170 -23.13 18.46 7.83
N ARG A 171 -22.70 17.27 8.24
CA ARG A 171 -23.34 16.52 9.33
C ARG A 171 -22.29 16.08 10.32
N SER A 172 -22.62 16.19 11.60
CA SER A 172 -21.81 15.71 12.70
C SER A 172 -22.47 14.52 13.39
N TYR A 173 -21.68 13.55 13.80
CA TYR A 173 -22.13 12.43 14.64
C TYR A 173 -20.96 11.91 15.47
N TYR A 174 -21.29 11.24 16.57
CA TYR A 174 -20.32 10.46 17.34
C TYR A 174 -20.28 9.03 16.83
N LEU A 175 -19.07 8.47 16.71
CA LEU A 175 -18.79 7.07 16.37
C LEU A 175 -17.97 6.45 17.49
N ALA A 176 -18.50 5.45 18.19
CA ALA A 176 -17.77 4.75 19.25
C ALA A 176 -16.64 3.87 18.68
N GLN A 177 -15.55 3.74 19.44
CA GLN A 177 -14.45 2.82 19.12
C GLN A 177 -14.70 1.48 19.83
N GLU A 178 -14.36 0.37 19.17
CA GLU A 178 -14.42 -0.95 19.79
C GLU A 178 -13.67 -0.98 21.14
N PRO A 179 -14.19 -1.68 22.16
CA PRO A 179 -15.33 -2.60 22.14
C PRO A 179 -16.70 -1.91 22.28
N LEU A 180 -16.76 -0.58 22.37
CA LEU A 180 -18.02 0.14 22.41
C LEU A 180 -18.64 0.14 21.01
N ILE A 181 -19.90 -0.25 20.91
CA ILE A 181 -20.66 -0.21 19.65
C ILE A 181 -21.72 0.87 19.78
N GLY A 182 -21.69 1.85 18.87
CA GLY A 182 -22.70 2.89 18.84
C GLY A 182 -22.34 4.03 17.93
N MET A 183 -23.35 4.61 17.31
CA MET A 183 -23.26 5.85 16.55
C MET A 183 -24.47 6.71 16.89
N THR A 184 -24.27 8.01 17.08
CA THR A 184 -25.41 8.93 17.26
C THR A 184 -26.08 9.22 15.92
N GLU A 185 -27.34 9.65 15.95
CA GLU A 185 -27.97 10.18 14.74
C GLU A 185 -27.18 11.39 14.19
N PRO A 186 -26.93 11.46 12.88
CA PRO A 186 -26.28 12.62 12.28
C PRO A 186 -27.12 13.87 12.42
N ALA A 187 -26.51 14.92 12.97
CA ALA A 187 -27.11 16.25 13.06
C ALA A 187 -26.50 17.16 11.98
N GLU A 188 -27.31 17.99 11.35
CA GLU A 188 -26.82 19.03 10.43
C GLU A 188 -26.06 20.11 11.21
N VAL A 189 -24.92 20.53 10.68
CA VAL A 189 -24.04 21.54 11.26
C VAL A 189 -23.51 22.48 10.18
N ASP A 190 -23.07 23.66 10.60
CA ASP A 190 -22.32 24.54 9.71
C ASP A 190 -21.03 23.86 9.26
N CYS A 191 -20.72 23.94 7.97
CA CYS A 191 -19.50 23.38 7.43
C CYS A 191 -18.27 24.11 7.99
N PRO A 192 -17.32 23.40 8.62
CA PRO A 192 -16.08 24.00 9.11
C PRO A 192 -15.31 24.71 7.98
N SER A 193 -15.03 26.00 8.19
CA SER A 193 -14.19 26.79 7.28
C SER A 193 -12.73 26.34 7.34
N GLY A 194 -12.03 26.42 6.20
CA GLY A 194 -10.60 26.13 6.14
C GLY A 194 -10.24 24.65 6.09
N LEU A 195 -11.22 23.75 5.94
CA LEU A 195 -11.01 22.32 5.74
C LEU A 195 -11.45 21.89 4.34
N ARG A 196 -10.69 20.94 3.76
CA ARG A 196 -11.01 20.25 2.51
C ARG A 196 -11.66 18.91 2.84
N PRO A 197 -12.74 18.49 2.14
CA PRO A 197 -13.26 17.14 2.27
C PRO A 197 -12.30 16.14 1.63
N PHE A 198 -12.25 14.93 2.17
CA PHE A 198 -11.52 13.81 1.61
C PHE A 198 -12.20 12.48 1.90
N ASP A 199 -11.95 11.50 1.04
CA ASP A 199 -12.71 10.26 1.06
C ASP A 199 -11.92 9.09 1.67
N ARG A 200 -10.59 9.22 1.75
CA ARG A 200 -9.72 8.17 2.25
C ARG A 200 -8.45 8.69 2.88
N TYR A 201 -7.82 7.84 3.70
CA TYR A 201 -6.49 8.04 4.26
C TYR A 201 -5.84 6.67 4.57
N MET A 202 -4.52 6.62 4.77
CA MET A 202 -3.76 5.36 4.85
C MET A 202 -3.16 5.07 6.22
N VAL A 203 -2.73 6.10 6.94
CA VAL A 203 -2.16 5.99 8.28
C VAL A 203 -3.27 6.16 9.31
N GLY A 204 -3.50 5.12 10.10
CA GLY A 204 -4.48 5.12 11.19
C GLY A 204 -4.02 5.92 12.40
N TYR A 205 -4.94 6.11 13.33
CA TYR A 205 -4.65 6.83 14.57
C TYR A 205 -3.68 6.07 15.47
N GLU A 206 -3.67 4.74 15.41
CA GLU A 206 -2.75 3.90 16.19
C GLU A 206 -1.30 4.15 15.75
N GLU A 207 -1.06 4.14 14.43
CA GLU A 207 0.23 4.47 13.85
C GLU A 207 0.62 5.93 14.13
N ALA A 208 -0.33 6.88 14.05
CA ALA A 208 -0.09 8.28 14.40
C ALA A 208 0.31 8.47 15.87
N ILE A 209 -0.35 7.77 16.81
CA ILE A 209 0.01 7.76 18.23
C ILE A 209 1.38 7.09 18.44
N ALA A 210 1.71 6.03 17.69
CA ALA A 210 3.02 5.39 17.76
C ALA A 210 4.14 6.35 17.35
N SER A 211 3.91 7.19 16.34
CA SER A 211 4.84 8.27 15.92
C SER A 211 5.13 9.29 17.02
N MET A 212 4.17 9.59 17.91
CA MET A 212 4.45 10.46 19.06
C MET A 212 5.55 9.88 19.96
N ARG A 213 5.53 8.57 20.19
CA ARG A 213 6.49 7.89 21.07
C ARG A 213 7.89 7.88 20.46
N SER A 214 8.00 7.72 19.15
CA SER A 214 9.30 7.72 18.45
C SER A 214 9.93 9.12 18.44
N MET A 215 9.12 10.18 18.34
CA MET A 215 9.59 11.57 18.29
C MET A 215 10.02 12.15 19.66
N ARG A 216 9.74 11.46 20.77
CA ARG A 216 9.98 11.95 22.15
C ARG A 216 9.39 13.35 22.41
N CYS A 217 8.24 13.64 21.80
CA CYS A 217 7.57 14.95 21.83
C CYS A 217 6.57 15.12 22.99
N GLY A 218 6.35 14.06 23.75
CA GLY A 218 5.41 13.99 24.88
C GLY A 218 5.19 12.54 25.27
N THR A 219 4.56 12.31 26.43
CA THR A 219 4.22 10.94 26.89
C THR A 219 2.73 10.69 26.97
N ALA A 220 1.92 11.75 26.85
CA ALA A 220 0.47 11.71 26.80
C ALA A 220 -0.04 12.79 25.84
N PHE A 221 -1.30 12.65 25.42
CA PHE A 221 -2.01 13.57 24.55
C PHE A 221 -3.37 13.91 25.12
N VAL A 222 -3.80 15.15 24.88
CA VAL A 222 -5.09 15.70 25.31
C VAL A 222 -6.00 16.02 24.13
N ASN A 223 -5.46 15.97 22.91
CA ASN A 223 -6.20 16.14 21.67
C ASN A 223 -5.58 15.26 20.58
N LEU A 224 -6.42 14.63 19.77
CA LEU A 224 -6.07 13.87 18.59
C LEU A 224 -7.15 14.14 17.54
N THR A 225 -6.75 14.75 16.42
CA THR A 225 -7.67 15.13 15.34
C THR A 225 -7.13 14.70 13.99
N LEU A 226 -7.99 14.28 13.09
CA LEU A 226 -7.71 14.08 11.67
C LEU A 226 -8.46 15.16 10.89
N SER A 227 -7.79 15.84 9.95
CA SER A 227 -8.42 16.80 9.04
C SER A 227 -7.50 17.11 7.86
N TRP A 228 -8.04 17.71 6.79
CA TRP A 228 -7.22 18.25 5.71
C TRP A 228 -7.34 19.78 5.64
N PRO A 229 -6.37 20.53 6.20
CA PRO A 229 -6.38 21.98 6.12
C PRO A 229 -6.34 22.48 4.68
N ALA A 230 -7.06 23.57 4.37
CA ALA A 230 -7.08 24.21 3.07
C ALA A 230 -5.76 24.92 2.70
N ALA A 231 -4.88 25.11 3.68
CA ALA A 231 -3.63 25.83 3.49
C ALA A 231 -2.64 25.01 2.61
N PRO A 232 -1.94 25.67 1.66
CA PRO A 232 -1.20 25.00 0.58
C PRO A 232 -0.01 24.16 1.07
N GLU A 233 0.51 24.43 2.28
CA GLU A 233 1.56 23.64 2.91
C GLU A 233 1.13 22.22 3.29
N PHE A 234 -0.18 21.95 3.33
CA PHE A 234 -0.73 20.62 3.58
C PHE A 234 -1.07 19.93 2.25
N GLY A 235 -0.14 19.10 1.77
CA GLY A 235 -0.30 18.27 0.58
C GLY A 235 -1.21 17.04 0.77
N GLU A 236 -1.49 16.67 2.02
CA GLU A 236 -2.28 15.51 2.43
C GLU A 236 -3.13 15.81 3.68
N PRO A 237 -4.16 15.00 4.01
CA PRO A 237 -4.79 15.02 5.33
C PRO A 237 -3.76 14.76 6.42
N VAL A 238 -3.98 15.30 7.63
CA VAL A 238 -3.02 15.17 8.75
C VAL A 238 -3.71 14.79 10.05
N TRP A 239 -3.04 13.93 10.80
CA TRP A 239 -3.25 13.75 12.23
C TRP A 239 -2.54 14.87 12.98
N ARG A 240 -3.27 15.59 13.83
CA ARG A 240 -2.74 16.58 14.76
C ARG A 240 -2.96 16.09 16.19
N ILE A 241 -1.87 15.96 16.94
CA ILE A 241 -1.86 15.52 18.33
C ILE A 241 -1.35 16.68 19.18
N THR A 242 -2.13 17.05 20.19
CA THR A 242 -1.68 18.00 21.22
C THR A 242 -1.30 17.21 22.46
N THR A 243 -0.05 17.33 22.89
CA THR A 243 0.44 16.64 24.09
C THR A 243 -0.06 17.31 25.36
N ASP A 244 0.01 16.59 26.49
CA ASP A 244 -0.34 17.11 27.81
C ASP A 244 0.53 18.31 28.26
N ILE A 245 1.75 18.39 27.74
CA ILE A 245 2.68 19.51 27.94
C ILE A 245 2.53 20.62 26.88
N GLY A 246 1.53 20.50 25.99
CA GLY A 246 1.20 21.51 25.00
C GLY A 246 2.08 21.51 23.74
N ASN A 247 2.87 20.46 23.49
CA ASN A 247 3.53 20.31 22.19
C ASN A 247 2.49 19.88 21.14
N GLU A 248 2.76 20.23 19.89
CA GLU A 248 1.96 19.81 18.75
C GLU A 248 2.75 18.83 17.90
N ILE A 249 2.13 17.71 17.55
CA ILE A 249 2.68 16.73 16.61
C ILE A 249 1.75 16.70 15.42
N VAL A 250 2.32 16.80 14.23
CA VAL A 250 1.58 16.69 12.97
C VAL A 250 2.16 15.50 12.20
N VAL A 251 1.30 14.58 11.81
CA VAL A 251 1.65 13.37 11.05
C VAL A 251 0.76 13.34 9.80
N GLY A 252 1.35 13.17 8.62
CA GLY A 252 0.63 12.93 7.38
C GLY A 252 -0.23 11.67 7.47
N ALA A 253 -1.50 11.78 7.15
CA ALA A 253 -2.45 10.67 7.22
C ALA A 253 -2.39 9.75 5.99
N ASN A 254 -1.58 10.08 4.97
CA ASN A 254 -1.22 9.20 3.87
C ASN A 254 0.20 8.68 4.02
N CYS A 255 1.16 9.58 4.21
CA CYS A 255 2.58 9.24 4.17
C CYS A 255 3.20 8.86 5.52
N GLY A 256 2.52 9.15 6.64
CA GLY A 256 3.04 8.90 7.99
C GLY A 256 4.23 9.78 8.38
N LEU A 257 4.68 10.66 7.49
CA LEU A 257 5.75 11.61 7.77
C LEU A 257 5.22 12.70 8.70
N GLY A 258 5.99 13.02 9.73
CA GLY A 258 5.54 13.97 10.73
C GLY A 258 6.66 14.66 11.48
N GLY A 259 6.27 15.65 12.29
CA GLY A 259 7.18 16.44 13.08
C GLY A 259 6.56 16.93 14.38
N CYS A 260 7.44 17.27 15.31
CA CYS A 260 7.10 17.84 16.62
C CYS A 260 7.38 19.34 16.63
N ARG A 261 6.40 20.13 17.07
CA ARG A 261 6.50 21.57 17.32
C ARG A 261 6.34 21.84 18.82
N PRO A 262 7.40 22.31 19.50
CA PRO A 262 7.31 22.66 20.92
C PRO A 262 6.31 23.78 21.19
N ALA A 263 5.68 23.75 22.37
CA ALA A 263 4.71 24.76 22.80
C ALA A 263 5.23 26.21 22.68
N GLU A 264 6.52 26.42 22.96
CA GLU A 264 7.21 27.72 22.97
C GLU A 264 7.34 28.35 21.57
N GLN A 265 7.24 27.55 20.51
CA GLN A 265 7.44 28.01 19.12
C GLN A 265 6.12 28.37 18.42
N ARG A 266 4.99 28.35 19.14
CA ARG A 266 3.70 28.81 18.59
C ARG A 266 3.65 30.34 18.61
N THR A 267 3.78 30.96 17.44
CA THR A 267 3.35 32.35 17.26
C THR A 267 1.82 32.38 17.28
N PRO A 268 1.18 33.34 17.97
CA PRO A 268 -0.28 33.44 18.06
C PRO A 268 -0.96 33.58 16.71
#